data_AF-A0A957NPZ2-F1
#
_entry.id   AF-A0A957NPZ2-F1
#
_cell.length_a   1.000
_cell.length_b   1.000
_cell.length_c   1.000
_cell.angle_alpha   90.00
_cell.angle_beta   90.00
_cell.angle_gamma   90.00
#
_symmetry.space_group_name_H-M   'P 1'
#
loop_
_entity.id
_entity.type
_entity.pdbx_description
1 polymer ?
#
loop_
_entity_poly.entity_id
_entity_poly.type
_entity_poly.pdbx_seq_one_letter_code
_entity_poly.pdbx_strand_id
1 'polypeptide(L)'
;QNLDDTEFIEVALTANDQAVGKTIQDMGPQLPHDCILVRIRRQGKMMIPHGNTVFQSGDDVTAFIRSGDFEEVYKTLKGQNVESKRST
;
A
#
# COMPACT_ATOMS: atom_id res chain seq x y z
N GLN A 1 -18.38 9.58 14.52
CA GLN A 1 -17.26 8.93 15.22
C GLN A 1 -17.04 7.62 14.49
N ASN A 2 -15.86 7.39 13.90
CA ASN A 2 -15.50 6.06 13.42
C ASN A 2 -15.46 5.17 14.66
N LEU A 3 -16.32 4.16 14.72
CA LEU A 3 -16.49 3.32 15.90
C LEU A 3 -15.35 2.29 16.05
N ASP A 4 -14.54 2.14 15.00
CA ASP A 4 -13.39 1.27 14.92
C ASP A 4 -12.21 2.13 14.45
N ASP A 5 -11.13 2.22 15.24
CA ASP A 5 -9.88 2.95 14.94
C ASP A 5 -9.25 2.42 13.63
N THR A 6 -9.84 2.78 12.49
CA THR A 6 -9.53 2.30 11.16
C THR A 6 -9.69 3.41 10.14
N GLU A 7 -8.91 3.32 9.07
CA GLU A 7 -8.90 4.31 8.00
C GLU A 7 -8.55 3.68 6.65
N PHE A 8 -8.93 4.37 5.58
CA PHE A 8 -8.47 4.07 4.23
C PHE A 8 -7.27 4.95 3.89
N ILE A 9 -6.22 4.34 3.37
CA ILE A 9 -5.03 5.04 2.89
C ILE A 9 -4.82 4.76 1.40
N GLU A 10 -4.18 5.70 0.71
CA GLU A 10 -3.76 5.52 -0.68
C GLU A 10 -2.24 5.66 -0.77
N VAL A 11 -1.59 4.67 -1.40
CA VAL A 11 -0.14 4.63 -1.59
C VAL A 11 0.18 4.51 -3.07
N ALA A 12 0.82 5.54 -3.62
CA ALA A 12 1.29 5.55 -5.00
C ALA A 12 2.66 4.86 -5.10
N LEU A 13 2.78 3.88 -6.00
CA LEU A 13 4.02 3.15 -6.25
C LEU A 13 4.78 3.70 -7.47
N THR A 14 6.09 3.71 -7.36
CA THR A 14 7.08 4.13 -8.36
C THR A 14 8.09 3.01 -8.57
N ALA A 15 8.84 3.05 -9.66
CA ALA A 15 9.70 1.95 -10.09
C ALA A 15 10.75 1.48 -9.05
N ASN A 16 11.10 2.32 -8.07
CA ASN A 16 12.10 2.01 -7.04
C ASN A 16 11.49 1.56 -5.70
N ASP A 17 10.16 1.49 -5.60
CA ASP A 17 9.51 1.11 -4.34
C ASP A 17 9.61 -0.40 -4.09
N GLN A 18 9.79 -0.78 -2.82
CA GLN A 18 10.06 -2.15 -2.37
C GLN A 18 9.05 -3.20 -2.85
N ALA A 19 7.78 -2.83 -3.02
CA ALA A 19 6.72 -3.72 -3.46
C ALA A 19 6.73 -4.01 -4.97
N VAL A 20 7.28 -3.11 -5.80
CA VAL A 20 7.20 -3.24 -7.26
C VAL A 20 7.91 -4.50 -7.74
N GLY A 21 7.22 -5.27 -8.58
CA GLY A 21 7.70 -6.55 -9.10
C GLY A 21 7.44 -7.75 -8.18
N LYS A 22 6.91 -7.55 -6.97
CA LYS A 22 6.51 -8.62 -6.05
C LYS A 22 5.00 -8.84 -6.10
N THR A 23 4.57 -10.05 -5.78
CA THR A 23 3.14 -10.34 -5.62
C THR A 23 2.64 -9.87 -4.25
N ILE A 24 1.33 -9.67 -4.12
CA ILE A 24 0.71 -9.33 -2.84
C ILE A 24 0.97 -10.41 -1.79
N GLN A 25 0.93 -11.69 -2.15
CA GLN A 25 1.22 -12.79 -1.23
C GLN A 25 2.69 -12.78 -0.74
N ASP A 26 3.64 -12.30 -1.54
CA ASP A 26 5.05 -12.17 -1.12
C ASP A 26 5.23 -11.02 -0.12
N MET A 27 4.40 -9.97 -0.26
CA MET A 27 4.42 -8.79 0.61
C MET A 27 3.58 -8.96 1.87
N GLY A 28 2.52 -9.76 1.82
CA GLY A 28 1.56 -10.00 2.90
C GLY A 28 2.20 -10.27 4.26
N PRO A 29 3.21 -11.16 4.38
CA PRO A 29 3.87 -11.43 5.65
C PRO A 29 4.61 -10.24 6.29
N GLN A 30 4.83 -9.15 5.56
CA GLN A 30 5.48 -7.91 6.03
C GLN A 30 4.46 -6.78 6.29
N LEU A 31 3.18 -7.02 6.00
CA LEU A 31 2.12 -6.06 6.26
C LEU A 31 1.54 -6.31 7.66
N PRO A 32 0.99 -5.28 8.32
CA PRO A 32 0.23 -5.43 9.54
C PRO A 32 -0.91 -6.45 9.37
N HIS A 33 -1.20 -7.20 10.43
CA HIS A 33 -2.18 -8.28 10.41
C HIS A 33 -3.57 -7.83 9.93
N ASP A 34 -3.99 -6.62 10.31
CA ASP A 34 -5.31 -6.07 10.00
C ASP A 34 -5.31 -5.17 8.74
N CYS A 35 -4.25 -5.26 7.92
CA CYS A 35 -4.16 -4.54 6.65
C CYS A 35 -4.88 -5.30 5.52
N ILE A 36 -5.83 -4.65 4.87
CA ILE A 36 -6.58 -5.19 3.74
C ILE A 36 -6.32 -4.32 2.50
N LEU A 37 -5.76 -4.91 1.45
CA LEU A 37 -5.64 -4.25 0.15
C LEU A 37 -6.99 -4.32 -0.58
N VAL A 38 -7.63 -3.17 -0.77
CA VAL A 38 -9.02 -3.08 -1.23
C VAL A 38 -9.10 -2.96 -2.75
N ARG A 39 -8.24 -2.14 -3.34
CA ARG A 39 -8.19 -1.92 -4.79
C ARG A 39 -6.80 -1.48 -5.23
N ILE A 40 -6.52 -1.70 -6.51
CA ILE A 40 -5.41 -1.07 -7.23
C ILE A 40 -6.01 -0.26 -8.38
N ARG A 41 -5.61 1.00 -8.52
CA ARG A 41 -5.84 1.78 -9.74
C ARG A 41 -4.56 1.80 -10.56
N ARG A 42 -4.61 1.23 -11.76
CA ARG A 42 -3.48 1.15 -12.70
C ARG A 42 -3.90 1.75 -14.03
N GLN A 43 -3.15 2.74 -14.52
CA GLN A 43 -3.45 3.42 -15.79
C GLN A 43 -4.91 3.88 -15.89
N GLY A 44 -5.45 4.41 -14.79
CA GLY A 44 -6.84 4.90 -14.71
C GLY A 44 -7.92 3.82 -14.54
N LYS A 45 -7.58 2.52 -14.55
CA LYS A 45 -8.53 1.43 -14.35
C LYS A 45 -8.46 0.88 -12.93
N MET A 46 -9.62 0.64 -12.32
CA MET A 46 -9.74 0.00 -11.01
C MET A 46 -9.75 -1.52 -11.16
N MET A 47 -9.02 -2.22 -10.29
CA MET A 47 -9.10 -3.68 -10.13
C MET A 47 -9.10 -4.09 -8.66
N ILE A 48 -9.73 -5.22 -8.36
CA ILE A 48 -9.66 -5.87 -7.06
C ILE A 48 -8.40 -6.75 -7.05
N PRO A 49 -7.46 -6.53 -6.12
CA PRO A 49 -6.25 -7.34 -6.02
C PRO A 49 -6.53 -8.75 -5.49
N HIS A 50 -5.71 -9.70 -5.93
CA HIS A 50 -5.62 -11.07 -5.40
C HIS A 50 -4.18 -11.38 -4.99
N GLY A 51 -3.94 -12.46 -4.24
CA GLY A 51 -2.60 -12.80 -3.74
C GLY A 51 -1.52 -12.85 -4.83
N ASN A 52 -1.85 -13.35 -6.02
CA ASN A 52 -0.94 -13.42 -7.18
C ASN A 52 -0.81 -12.10 -7.97
N THR A 53 -1.50 -11.03 -7.58
CA THR A 53 -1.40 -9.73 -8.25
C THR A 53 -0.03 -9.15 -7.99
N VAL A 54 0.70 -8.84 -9.07
CA VAL A 54 2.02 -8.20 -9.01
C VAL A 54 1.83 -6.69 -8.94
N PHE A 55 2.45 -6.05 -7.95
CA PHE A 55 2.54 -4.60 -7.87
C PHE A 55 3.40 -4.05 -9.00
N GLN A 56 2.96 -2.96 -9.62
CA GLN A 56 3.64 -2.31 -10.72
C GLN A 56 3.90 -0.83 -10.41
N SER A 57 4.93 -0.27 -11.04
CA SER A 57 5.13 1.18 -11.04
C SER A 57 3.92 1.88 -11.65
N GLY A 58 3.45 2.94 -11.00
CA GLY A 58 2.25 3.68 -11.39
C GLY A 58 0.94 3.12 -10.82
N ASP A 59 1.01 2.14 -9.92
CA ASP A 59 -0.15 1.71 -9.13
C ASP A 59 -0.49 2.71 -8.05
N ASP A 60 -1.76 3.07 -7.92
CA ASP A 60 -2.31 3.63 -6.68
C ASP A 60 -3.01 2.51 -5.92
N VAL A 61 -2.45 2.13 -4.78
CA VAL A 61 -2.95 1.06 -3.92
C VAL A 61 -3.80 1.66 -2.82
N THR A 62 -5.06 1.25 -2.70
CA THR A 62 -5.91 1.60 -1.55
C THR A 62 -5.90 0.47 -0.54
N ALA A 63 -5.55 0.78 0.70
CA ALA A 63 -5.58 -0.16 1.82
C ALA A 63 -6.54 0.33 2.91
N PHE A 64 -7.20 -0.61 3.57
CA PHE A 64 -7.95 -0.40 4.81
C PHE A 64 -7.09 -0.92 5.97
N ILE A 65 -6.82 -0.07 6.94
CA ILE A 65 -5.84 -0.32 8.01
C ILE A 65 -6.36 0.16 9.36
N ARG A 66 -5.71 -0.24 10.46
CA ARG A 66 -5.92 0.39 11.76
C ARG A 66 -5.24 1.74 11.83
N SER A 67 -5.86 2.67 12.56
CA SER A 67 -5.30 3.99 12.83
C SER A 67 -4.03 3.83 13.67
N GLY A 68 -2.87 4.05 13.03
CA GLY A 68 -1.54 3.82 13.60
C GLY A 68 -0.62 2.94 12.73
N ASP A 69 -1.20 2.12 11.86
CA ASP A 69 -0.45 1.18 11.01
C ASP A 69 0.10 1.82 9.73
N PHE A 70 -0.24 3.09 9.46
CA PHE A 70 0.14 3.79 8.24
C PHE A 70 1.65 3.73 7.97
N GLU A 71 2.47 4.02 8.98
CA GLU A 71 3.92 4.03 8.81
C GLU A 71 4.47 2.66 8.42
N GLU A 72 3.96 1.59 9.02
CA GLU A 72 4.40 0.23 8.75
C GLU A 72 3.99 -0.18 7.33
N VAL A 73 2.73 0.04 6.95
CA VAL A 73 2.26 -0.22 5.58
C VAL A 73 3.06 0.58 4.56
N TYR A 74 3.28 1.87 4.82
CA TYR A 74 4.02 2.74 3.91
C TYR A 74 5.47 2.27 3.77
N LYS A 75 6.16 1.95 4.86
CA LYS A 75 7.54 1.42 4.83
C LYS A 75 7.61 0.07 4.11
N THR A 76 6.67 -0.83 4.34
CA THR A 76 6.64 -2.14 3.67
C THR A 76 6.45 -1.99 2.15
N LEU A 77 5.56 -1.09 1.72
CA LEU A 77 5.28 -0.90 0.28
C LEU A 77 6.37 -0.08 -0.44
N LYS A 78 6.89 0.97 0.20
CA LYS A 78 7.82 1.94 -0.42
C LYS A 78 9.29 1.58 -0.17
N GLY A 79 9.61 0.97 0.97
CA GLY A 79 10.98 0.74 1.43
C GLY A 79 11.54 1.92 2.23
N GLN A 80 12.78 1.79 2.73
CA GLN A 80 13.39 2.74 3.70
C GLN A 80 13.77 4.13 3.14
N ASN A 81 13.53 4.44 1.86
CA ASN A 81 13.76 5.77 1.30
C ASN A 81 12.54 6.68 1.48
N VAL A 82 12.26 7.04 2.73
CA VAL A 82 11.44 8.23 3.00
C VAL A 82 12.34 9.45 2.84
N GLU A 83 12.60 9.86 1.59
CA GLU A 83 13.08 11.22 1.35
C GLU A 83 11.94 12.17 1.71
N SER A 84 12.15 12.83 2.85
CA SER A 84 11.41 13.96 3.39
C SER A 84 10.97 14.95 2.31
N LYS A 85 9.75 14.77 1.77
CA LYS A 85 8.97 15.88 1.26
C LYS A 85 7.90 16.25 2.28
N ARG A 86 8.35 16.74 3.44
CA ARG A 86 7.62 17.82 4.11
C ARG A 86 7.79 19.03 3.22
N SER A 87 6.80 19.24 2.35
CA SER A 87 6.74 20.40 1.47
C SER A 87 6.83 21.68 2.29
N THR A 88 7.69 22.57 1.81
CA THR A 88 7.51 24.02 1.92
C THR A 88 6.15 24.42 1.37
#